data_AF-A0A1Q6F818-F1
#
_entry.id   AF-A0A1Q6F818-F1
#
_cell.length_a   1.000
_cell.length_b   1.000
_cell.length_c   1.000
_cell.angle_alpha   90.00
_cell.angle_beta   90.00
_cell.angle_gamma   90.00
#
_symmetry.space_group_name_H-M   'P 1'
#
loop_
_entity.id
_entity.type
_entity.pdbx_description
1 polymer ?
#
loop_
_entity_poly.entity_id
_entity_poly.type
_entity_poly.pdbx_seq_one_letter_code
_entity_poly.pdbx_strand_id
1 'polypeptide(L)'
;MGISAYKPWVILMTDGAPNDNWEQASLELRSLGEKGEIQYIGLEIGEFASHSTMCRILPPHPGPLKLKGLRFKEFFRWLTDSLRSVSSSAVSDQENVTFGSYRSWGSLP
;
A
#
# COMPACT_ATOMS: atom_id res chain seq x y z
N MET A 1 4.72 -29.12 10.60
CA MET A 1 4.22 -27.89 11.26
C MET A 1 4.60 -26.72 10.37
N GLY A 2 3.82 -26.47 9.32
CA GLY A 2 4.11 -25.37 8.39
C GLY A 2 3.61 -24.08 9.02
N ILE A 3 4.53 -23.21 9.44
CA ILE A 3 4.19 -21.82 9.74
C ILE A 3 3.64 -21.20 8.46
N SER A 4 2.33 -20.99 8.42
CA SER A 4 1.68 -20.23 7.37
C SER A 4 2.39 -18.89 7.22
N ALA A 5 3.03 -18.67 6.06
CA ALA A 5 3.79 -17.47 5.80
C ALA A 5 2.85 -16.25 5.82
N TYR A 6 3.02 -15.39 6.82
CA TYR A 6 2.39 -14.08 6.82
C TYR A 6 3.11 -13.21 5.80
N LYS A 7 2.38 -12.68 4.81
CA LYS A 7 2.93 -11.68 3.89
C LYS A 7 3.11 -10.37 4.66
N PRO A 8 4.33 -9.82 4.79
CA PRO A 8 4.52 -8.54 5.46
C PRO A 8 3.85 -7.40 4.69
N TRP A 9 3.36 -6.41 5.43
CA TRP A 9 2.69 -5.24 4.89
C TRP A 9 3.63 -4.05 4.90
N VAL A 10 3.84 -3.44 3.74
CA VAL A 10 4.67 -2.25 3.58
C VAL A 10 3.77 -1.09 3.20
N ILE A 11 3.72 -0.08 4.07
CA ILE A 11 2.91 1.12 3.87
C ILE A 11 3.87 2.28 3.66
N LEU A 12 3.89 2.84 2.45
CA LEU A 12 4.68 4.00 2.11
C LEU A 12 3.79 5.24 2.13
N MET A 13 4.13 6.22 2.96
CA MET A 13 3.44 7.50 3.04
C MET A 13 4.43 8.61 2.68
N THR A 14 4.21 9.31 1.57
CA THR A 14 5.15 10.33 1.10
C THR A 14 4.44 11.44 0.31
N ASP A 15 5.04 12.62 0.33
CA ASP A 15 4.74 13.77 -0.51
C ASP A 15 5.39 13.68 -1.89
N GLY A 16 6.00 12.55 -2.26
CA GLY A 16 6.53 12.32 -3.61
C GLY A 16 7.77 13.14 -3.96
N ALA A 17 8.41 13.77 -2.99
CA ALA A 17 9.69 14.48 -3.13
C ALA A 17 10.83 13.70 -2.46
N PRO A 18 11.26 12.57 -3.04
CA PRO A 18 12.37 11.81 -2.47
C PRO A 18 13.70 12.54 -2.70
N ASN A 19 14.49 12.70 -1.63
CA ASN A 19 15.78 13.43 -1.67
C ASN A 19 17.00 12.54 -2.00
N ASP A 20 16.89 11.21 -1.87
CA ASP A 20 18.02 10.27 -1.94
C ASP A 20 17.85 9.17 -3.02
N ASN A 21 18.75 8.19 -3.13
CA ASN A 21 18.70 7.07 -4.07
C ASN A 21 17.56 6.06 -3.77
N TRP A 22 16.31 6.42 -4.12
CA TRP A 22 15.12 5.58 -3.96
C TRP A 22 14.92 4.54 -5.07
N GLU A 23 15.61 4.70 -6.21
CA GLU A 23 15.41 3.87 -7.41
C GLU A 23 15.68 2.38 -7.14
N GLN A 24 16.77 2.05 -6.46
CA GLN A 24 17.09 0.66 -6.16
C GLN A 24 16.07 0.02 -5.20
N ALA A 25 15.70 0.74 -4.13
CA ALA A 25 14.68 0.29 -3.19
C ALA A 25 13.31 0.11 -3.87
N SER A 26 12.97 0.97 -4.83
CA SER A 26 11.73 0.83 -5.60
C SER A 26 11.71 -0.42 -6.47
N LEU A 27 12.84 -0.76 -7.09
CA LEU A 27 12.96 -1.97 -7.91
C LEU A 27 12.79 -3.23 -7.05
N GLU A 28 13.41 -3.26 -5.87
CA GLU A 28 13.25 -4.35 -4.91
C GLU A 28 11.80 -4.46 -4.43
N LEU A 29 11.19 -3.34 -4.03
CA LEU A 29 9.79 -3.29 -3.60
C LEU A 29 8.85 -3.80 -4.70
N ARG A 30 9.08 -3.39 -5.95
CA ARG A 30 8.33 -3.90 -7.11
C ARG A 30 8.50 -5.39 -7.31
N SER A 31 9.74 -5.89 -7.26
CA SER A 31 9.99 -7.31 -7.41
C SER A 31 9.27 -8.14 -6.34
N LEU A 32 9.29 -7.69 -5.08
CA LEU A 32 8.62 -8.37 -3.98
C LEU A 32 7.09 -8.30 -4.09
N GLY A 33 6.55 -7.15 -4.52
CA GLY A 33 5.11 -6.97 -4.75
C GLY A 33 4.60 -7.82 -5.91
N GLU A 34 5.35 -7.88 -7.03
CA GLU A 34 5.01 -8.71 -8.20
C GLU A 34 5.09 -10.21 -7.92
N LYS A 35 6.01 -10.64 -7.05
CA LYS A 35 6.08 -12.03 -6.56
C LYS A 35 4.97 -12.36 -5.54
N GLY A 36 4.20 -11.37 -5.10
CA GLY A 36 3.17 -11.53 -4.07
C GLY A 36 3.74 -11.92 -2.72
N GLU A 37 5.02 -11.66 -2.45
CA GLU A 37 5.67 -11.94 -1.17
C GLU A 37 5.28 -10.92 -0.10
N ILE A 38 4.98 -9.69 -0.51
CA ILE A 38 4.58 -8.59 0.36
C ILE A 38 3.25 -7.99 -0.10
N GLN A 39 2.49 -7.46 0.85
CA GLN A 39 1.39 -6.55 0.55
C GLN A 39 1.89 -5.13 0.65
N TYR A 40 1.68 -4.30 -0.37
CA TYR A 40 2.13 -2.91 -0.36
C TYR A 40 0.96 -1.92 -0.52
N ILE A 41 1.09 -0.75 0.11
CA ILE A 41 0.14 0.35 0.01
C ILE A 41 0.93 1.65 -0.09
N GLY A 42 0.79 2.38 -1.19
CA GLY A 42 1.40 3.68 -1.37
C GLY A 42 0.41 4.82 -1.21
N LEU A 43 0.70 5.76 -0.32
CA LEU A 43 -0.10 6.94 -0.04
C LEU A 43 0.64 8.21 -0.43
N GLU A 44 0.01 8.98 -1.31
CA GLU A 44 0.45 10.32 -1.69
C GLU A 44 -0.18 11.34 -0.74
N ILE A 45 0.65 12.10 -0.04
CA ILE A 45 0.20 13.11 0.93
C ILE A 45 0.49 14.51 0.38
N GLY A 46 -0.54 15.35 0.37
CA GLY A 46 -0.42 16.74 -0.08
C GLY A 46 -0.76 16.95 -1.55
N GLU A 47 -0.93 18.22 -1.94
CA GLU A 47 -1.34 18.58 -3.30
C GLU A 47 -0.20 18.44 -4.31
N PHE A 48 1.04 18.70 -3.88
CA PHE A 48 2.25 18.67 -4.71
C PHE A 48 2.88 17.29 -4.86
N ALA A 49 2.18 16.23 -4.42
CA ALA A 49 2.74 14.90 -4.52
C ALA A 49 2.98 14.50 -5.99
N SER A 50 4.23 14.15 -6.29
CA SER A 50 4.62 13.74 -7.65
C SER A 50 4.10 12.34 -7.94
N HIS A 51 2.91 12.28 -8.54
CA HIS A 51 2.27 11.04 -8.94
C HIS A 51 3.14 10.22 -9.90
N SER A 52 3.84 10.89 -10.82
CA SER A 52 4.77 10.24 -11.75
C SER A 52 5.94 9.56 -11.04
N THR A 53 6.44 10.14 -9.95
CA THR A 53 7.47 9.52 -9.11
C THR A 53 6.89 8.33 -8.34
N MET A 54 5.69 8.48 -7.78
CA MET A 54 5.00 7.42 -7.06
C MET A 54 4.74 6.18 -7.91
N CYS A 55 4.30 6.36 -9.15
CA CYS A 55 4.11 5.28 -10.13
C CYS A 55 5.42 4.57 -10.53
N ARG A 56 6.57 5.24 -10.38
CA ARG A 56 7.88 4.59 -10.56
C ARG A 56 8.29 3.79 -9.33
N ILE A 57 7.99 4.34 -8.14
CA ILE A 57 8.33 3.70 -6.86
C ILE A 57 7.48 2.46 -6.61
N LEU A 58 6.18 2.57 -6.91
CA LEU A 58 5.19 1.58 -6.53
C LEU A 58 4.88 0.61 -7.68
N PRO A 59 4.53 -0.64 -7.35
CA PRO A 59 3.97 -1.56 -8.33
C PRO A 59 2.62 -1.08 -8.88
N PRO A 60 2.20 -1.56 -10.07
CA PRO A 60 1.05 -1.02 -10.79
C PRO A 60 -0.32 -1.36 -10.19
N HIS A 61 -0.41 -2.38 -9.32
CA HIS A 61 -1.68 -2.80 -8.71
C HIS A 61 -1.48 -3.25 -7.26
N PRO A 62 -2.11 -2.61 -6.24
CA PRO A 62 -3.20 -1.62 -6.31
C PRO A 62 -2.81 -0.20 -6.76
N GLY A 63 -1.53 0.11 -6.95
CA GLY A 63 -1.06 1.43 -7.39
C GLY A 63 -1.07 2.50 -6.27
N PRO A 64 -0.52 3.70 -6.53
CA PRO A 64 -0.56 4.83 -5.61
C PRO A 64 -1.99 5.33 -5.35
N LEU A 65 -2.29 5.61 -4.09
CA LEU A 65 -3.54 6.23 -3.66
C LEU A 65 -3.24 7.61 -3.10
N LYS A 66 -4.01 8.63 -3.50
CA LYS A 66 -3.87 9.98 -2.95
C LYS A 66 -4.73 10.15 -1.71
N LEU A 67 -4.15 10.59 -0.60
CA LEU A 67 -4.89 10.91 0.62
C LEU A 67 -5.68 12.21 0.39
N LYS A 68 -7.00 12.15 0.61
CA LYS A 68 -7.88 13.32 0.48
C LYS A 68 -7.70 14.25 1.68
N GLY A 69 -6.90 15.30 1.50
CA GLY A 69 -6.55 16.23 2.58
C GLY A 69 -5.79 15.52 3.70
N LEU A 70 -6.18 15.73 4.97
CA LEU A 70 -5.55 15.11 6.15
C LEU A 70 -6.43 14.02 6.77
N ARG A 71 -7.07 13.19 5.94
CA ARG A 71 -7.97 12.09 6.40
C ARG A 71 -7.22 10.86 6.94
N PHE A 72 -6.13 11.06 7.68
CA PHE A 72 -5.36 9.99 8.30
C PHE A 72 -6.20 9.11 9.22
N LYS A 73 -7.11 9.71 9.99
CA LYS A 73 -7.98 8.97 10.92
C LYS A 73 -8.85 7.93 10.19
N GLU A 74 -9.39 8.31 9.04
CA GLU A 74 -10.21 7.42 8.21
C GLU A 74 -9.36 6.35 7.53
N PHE A 75 -8.16 6.71 7.07
CA PHE A 75 -7.17 5.78 6.55
C PHE A 75 -6.77 4.72 7.59
N PHE A 76 -6.38 5.12 8.80
CA PHE A 76 -5.96 4.18 9.85
C PHE A 76 -7.11 3.29 10.32
N ARG A 77 -8.35 3.80 10.33
CA ARG A 77 -9.54 2.98 10.59
C ARG A 77 -9.68 1.89 9.52
N TRP A 78 -9.65 2.29 8.24
CA TRP A 78 -9.71 1.34 7.12
C TRP A 78 -8.55 0.33 7.14
N LEU A 79 -7.33 0.76 7.50
CA LEU A 79 -6.16 -0.10 7.61
C LEU A 79 -6.35 -1.13 8.74
N THR A 80 -6.87 -0.69 9.88
CA THR A 80 -7.16 -1.57 11.02
C THR A 80 -8.23 -2.62 10.64
N ASP A 81 -9.29 -2.20 9.93
CA ASP A 81 -10.32 -3.12 9.45
C ASP A 81 -9.76 -4.11 8.41
N SER A 82 -8.88 -3.64 7.52
CA SER A 82 -8.20 -4.49 6.52
C SER A 82 -7.30 -5.53 7.19
N LEU A 83 -6.47 -5.12 8.15
CA LEU A 83 -5.60 -6.02 8.92
C LEU A 83 -6.40 -7.05 9.73
N ARG A 84 -7.53 -6.64 10.33
CA ARG A 84 -8.45 -7.56 11.03
C ARG A 84 -9.02 -8.61 10.09
N SER A 85 -9.48 -8.19 8.90
CA SER A 85 -10.01 -9.12 7.89
C SER A 85 -8.95 -10.15 7.50
N VAL A 86 -7.73 -9.70 7.21
CA VAL A 86 -6.61 -10.58 6.80
C VAL A 86 -6.20 -11.52 7.93
N SER A 87 -6.22 -11.05 9.18
CA SER A 87 -5.94 -11.89 10.35
C SER A 87 -7.04 -12.91 10.63
N SER A 88 -8.29 -12.62 10.26
CA SER A 88 -9.43 -13.54 10.43
C SER A 88 -9.59 -14.53 9.28
N SER A 89 -9.18 -14.16 8.07
CA SER A 89 -9.18 -15.04 6.91
C SER A 89 -8.03 -16.04 7.07
N ALA A 90 -8.37 -17.31 7.29
CA ALA A 90 -7.41 -18.39 7.29
C ALA A 90 -6.52 -18.30 6.04
N VAL A 91 -5.23 -18.56 6.22
CA VAL A 91 -4.11 -18.25 5.31
C VAL A 91 -4.31 -18.68 3.84
N SER A 92 -5.21 -19.62 3.56
CA SER A 92 -5.57 -20.03 2.20
C SER A 92 -6.27 -18.98 1.35
N ASP A 93 -6.82 -17.90 1.93
CA ASP A 93 -7.62 -16.90 1.21
C ASP A 93 -6.94 -15.51 1.10
N GLN A 94 -5.63 -15.42 1.38
CA GLN A 94 -4.90 -14.14 1.32
C GLN A 94 -4.86 -13.51 -0.08
N GLU A 95 -5.17 -14.26 -1.14
CA GLU A 95 -5.30 -13.72 -2.50
C GLU A 95 -6.64 -13.00 -2.74
N ASN A 96 -7.63 -13.20 -1.86
CA ASN A 96 -8.98 -12.60 -1.93
C ASN A 96 -9.25 -11.62 -0.79
N VAL A 97 -8.20 -10.96 -0.28
CA VAL A 97 -8.37 -9.86 0.68
C VAL A 97 -9.12 -8.72 -0.01
N THR A 98 -10.43 -8.69 0.21
CA THR A 98 -11.30 -7.65 -0.32
C THR A 98 -11.12 -6.43 0.56
N PHE A 99 -10.25 -5.53 0.12
CA PHE A 99 -10.08 -4.24 0.75
C PHE A 99 -11.41 -3.47 0.73
N GLY A 100 -11.81 -2.92 1.88
CA GLY A 100 -12.96 -2.03 1.94
C GLY A 100 -12.78 -0.81 1.01
N SER A 101 -13.87 -0.12 0.67
CA SER A 101 -13.77 1.03 -0.22
C SER A 101 -12.84 2.12 0.35
N TYR A 102 -11.71 2.38 -0.32
CA TYR A 102 -10.79 3.45 0.04
C TYR A 102 -11.34 4.85 -0.28
N ARG A 103 -12.48 4.96 -0.98
CA ARG A 103 -13.08 6.24 -1.42
C ARG A 103 -13.36 7.24 -0.29
N SER A 104 -13.53 6.75 0.94
CA SER A 104 -13.78 7.58 2.14
C SER A 104 -12.58 8.46 2.51
N TRP A 105 -11.35 7.97 2.35
CA TRP A 105 -10.12 8.68 2.74
C TRP A 105 -9.15 8.91 1.57
N GLY A 106 -9.27 8.14 0.50
CA GLY A 106 -8.39 8.16 -0.67
C GLY A 106 -9.14 8.45 -1.98
N SER A 107 -8.41 8.94 -2.95
CA SER A 107 -8.82 9.06 -4.36
C SER A 107 -7.75 8.43 -5.24
N LEU A 108 -8.20 7.87 -6.38
CA LEU A 108 -7.27 7.67 -7.48
C LEU A 108 -6.81 9.06 -7.96
N PRO A 109 -5.51 9.24 -8.21
CA PRO A 109 -4.96 10.46 -8.79
C PRO A 109 -5.52 10.74 -10.19
#